data_AF-A0A4R2I792-F1
#
_entry.id   AF-A0A4R2I792-F1
#
_cell.length_a   1.000
_cell.length_b   1.000
_cell.length_c   1.000
_cell.angle_alpha   90.00
_cell.angle_beta   90.00
_cell.angle_gamma   90.00
#
_symmetry.space_group_name_H-M   'P 1'
#
loop_
_entity.id
_entity.type
_entity.pdbx_description
1 polymer ?
#
loop_
_entity_poly.entity_id
_entity_poly.type
_entity_poly.pdbx_seq_one_letter_code
_entity_poly.pdbx_strand_id
1 'polypeptide(L)'
;MTAARRALTWGMDETSRSSTTLLRTISRRRHLKVANDSGPRCFQLVRHVDVSGISGTGVVAEGVEWTDGTVALHWGGRYPTTTIWPDGIDALLTIHGHNGRTTIRWLDT
;
A
#
# COMPACT_ATOMS: atom_id res chain seq x y z
N MET A 1 77.16 -2.08 -32.98
CA MET A 1 76.56 -3.13 -32.13
C MET A 1 75.46 -3.82 -32.92
N THR A 2 75.69 -5.11 -33.20
CA THR A 2 74.77 -6.25 -33.32
C THR A 2 73.36 -6.04 -33.90
N ALA A 3 73.14 -6.67 -35.05
CA ALA A 3 71.84 -7.13 -35.55
C ALA A 3 71.36 -8.39 -34.80
N ALA A 4 70.05 -8.64 -34.72
CA ALA A 4 69.48 -9.96 -35.03
C ALA A 4 67.94 -9.96 -34.95
N ARG A 5 67.34 -10.51 -36.01
CA ARG A 5 65.92 -10.83 -36.21
C ARG A 5 65.60 -12.25 -35.72
N ARG A 6 64.31 -12.51 -35.43
CA ARG A 6 63.44 -13.71 -35.73
C ARG A 6 62.45 -13.91 -34.56
N ALA A 7 61.12 -13.89 -34.72
CA ALA A 7 60.15 -14.65 -35.53
C ALA A 7 59.60 -15.91 -34.81
N LEU A 8 58.31 -16.22 -35.10
CA LEU A 8 57.44 -17.39 -34.73
C LEU A 8 56.40 -17.09 -33.62
N THR A 9 55.13 -16.78 -33.93
CA THR A 9 53.97 -17.58 -34.42
C THR A 9 53.15 -18.30 -33.33
N TRP A 10 51.88 -17.88 -33.25
CA TRP A 10 50.62 -18.62 -33.03
C TRP A 10 50.33 -19.34 -31.71
N GLY A 11 49.21 -18.92 -31.10
CA GLY A 11 48.33 -19.73 -30.26
C GLY A 11 46.92 -19.15 -30.36
N MET A 12 46.07 -19.78 -31.18
CA MET A 12 44.62 -19.66 -31.03
C MET A 12 44.24 -20.31 -29.70
N ASP A 13 43.39 -19.66 -28.92
CA ASP A 13 42.43 -20.39 -28.08
C ASP A 13 41.10 -19.63 -28.12
N GLU A 14 40.24 -20.13 -29.01
CA GLU A 14 38.81 -19.91 -28.97
C GLU A 14 38.29 -20.63 -27.70
N THR A 15 37.92 -19.88 -26.67
CA THR A 15 37.12 -20.43 -25.56
C THR A 15 35.87 -19.58 -25.37
N SER A 16 34.81 -20.10 -26.00
CA SER A 16 33.47 -20.31 -25.44
C SER A 16 32.82 -19.20 -24.62
N ARG A 17 31.64 -18.78 -25.09
CA ARG A 17 30.57 -18.14 -24.31
C ARG A 17 30.41 -18.77 -22.93
N SER A 18 30.30 -17.91 -21.93
CA SER A 18 29.18 -18.01 -20.99
C SER A 18 28.92 -16.66 -20.34
N SER A 19 27.88 -15.97 -20.83
CA SER A 19 27.20 -14.93 -20.07
C SER A 19 26.45 -15.60 -18.93
N THR A 20 27.16 -15.83 -17.82
CA THR A 20 26.56 -16.28 -16.57
C THR A 20 25.80 -15.10 -15.96
N THR A 21 24.49 -15.15 -16.15
CA THR A 21 23.43 -14.59 -15.32
C THR A 21 23.92 -13.89 -14.05
N LEU A 22 24.11 -12.56 -14.09
CA LEU A 22 24.08 -11.76 -12.88
C LEU A 22 22.63 -11.77 -12.39
N LEU A 23 22.37 -12.68 -11.46
CA LEU A 23 21.15 -12.82 -10.69
C LEU A 23 20.77 -11.46 -10.10
N ARG A 24 19.88 -10.77 -10.80
CA ARG A 24 18.68 -10.11 -10.31
C ARG A 24 18.63 -9.86 -8.80
N THR A 25 19.49 -8.99 -8.29
CA THR A 25 19.24 -8.31 -7.01
C THR A 25 18.26 -7.17 -7.26
N ILE A 26 17.05 -7.53 -7.68
CA ILE A 26 15.90 -6.64 -7.52
C ILE A 26 15.64 -6.65 -6.02
N SER A 27 16.13 -5.60 -5.37
CA SER A 27 15.71 -5.14 -4.05
C SER A 27 14.31 -5.63 -3.74
N ARG A 28 14.17 -6.41 -2.65
CA ARG A 28 12.90 -6.92 -2.11
C ARG A 28 11.79 -5.95 -2.47
N ARG A 29 10.92 -6.32 -3.42
CA ARG A 29 9.65 -5.62 -3.60
C ARG A 29 9.01 -5.65 -2.23
N ARG A 30 8.96 -4.50 -1.54
CA ARG A 30 8.26 -4.37 -0.28
C ARG A 30 6.85 -4.88 -0.55
N HIS A 31 6.52 -5.91 0.22
CA HIS A 31 5.24 -6.60 0.34
C HIS A 31 4.07 -5.71 -0.10
N LEU A 32 3.68 -5.79 -1.38
CA LEU A 32 2.37 -5.29 -1.79
C LEU A 32 1.39 -6.15 -0.99
N LYS A 33 0.61 -5.55 -0.09
CA LYS A 33 -0.54 -6.26 0.46
C LYS A 33 -1.51 -6.45 -0.70
N VAL A 34 -1.55 -7.67 -1.22
CA VAL A 34 -2.35 -8.00 -2.40
C VAL A 34 -3.82 -8.05 -1.99
N ALA A 35 -4.68 -7.48 -2.83
CA ALA A 35 -6.10 -7.50 -2.59
C ALA A 35 -6.66 -8.94 -2.56
N ASN A 36 -7.54 -9.24 -1.61
CA ASN A 36 -8.24 -10.52 -1.49
C ASN A 36 -9.49 -10.59 -2.39
N ASP A 37 -9.94 -11.79 -2.76
CA ASP A 37 -11.09 -12.04 -3.65
C ASP A 37 -12.45 -11.62 -3.04
N SER A 38 -12.49 -11.34 -1.73
CA SER A 38 -13.68 -10.85 -1.02
C SER A 38 -14.11 -9.44 -1.42
N GLY A 39 -13.26 -8.71 -2.15
CA GLY A 39 -13.50 -7.31 -2.50
C GLY A 39 -13.43 -6.36 -1.29
N PRO A 40 -13.39 -5.04 -1.54
CA PRO A 40 -13.44 -4.05 -0.48
C PRO A 40 -14.80 -4.05 0.25
N ARG A 41 -14.79 -3.73 1.54
CA ARG A 41 -15.99 -3.67 2.37
C ARG A 41 -16.44 -2.22 2.58
N CYS A 42 -17.68 -1.91 2.23
CA CYS A 42 -18.25 -0.59 2.44
C CYS A 42 -18.87 -0.46 3.83
N PHE A 43 -18.80 0.74 4.41
CA PHE A 43 -19.42 1.04 5.70
C PHE A 43 -19.87 2.49 5.82
N GLN A 44 -20.66 2.75 6.85
CA GLN A 44 -21.02 4.09 7.31
C GLN A 44 -20.49 4.31 8.71
N LEU A 45 -19.92 5.50 8.95
CA LEU A 45 -19.54 5.96 10.27
C LEU A 45 -20.74 6.69 10.89
N VAL A 46 -21.28 6.11 11.95
CA VAL A 46 -22.53 6.56 12.59
C VAL A 46 -22.21 7.20 13.93
N ARG A 47 -22.56 8.47 14.11
CA ARG A 47 -22.41 9.21 15.36
C ARG A 47 -23.71 9.22 16.14
N HIS A 48 -23.68 8.66 17.34
CA HIS A 48 -24.82 8.57 18.25
C HIS A 48 -24.92 9.79 19.16
N VAL A 49 -23.77 10.37 19.53
CA VAL A 49 -23.72 11.54 20.42
C VAL A 49 -22.72 12.56 19.87
N ASP A 50 -23.18 13.78 19.64
CA ASP A 50 -22.33 14.91 19.33
C ASP A 50 -21.99 15.69 20.61
N VAL A 51 -20.85 15.35 21.22
CA VAL A 51 -20.35 16.04 22.42
C VAL A 51 -19.85 17.45 22.14
N SER A 52 -19.60 17.80 20.88
CA SER A 52 -19.10 19.11 20.48
C SER A 52 -20.20 20.12 20.15
N GLY A 53 -21.38 19.63 19.74
CA GLY A 53 -22.47 20.45 19.20
C GLY A 53 -22.22 21.01 17.80
N ILE A 54 -21.11 20.63 17.14
CA ILE A 54 -20.70 21.15 15.83
C ILE A 54 -21.10 20.20 14.70
N SER A 55 -21.03 18.89 14.95
CA SER A 55 -20.97 17.87 13.91
C SER A 55 -22.29 17.17 13.65
N GLY A 56 -23.23 17.25 14.59
CA GLY A 56 -24.49 16.52 14.57
C GLY A 56 -24.35 15.02 14.78
N THR A 57 -25.50 14.34 14.74
CA THR A 57 -25.66 12.88 14.90
C THR A 57 -26.13 12.25 13.58
N GLY A 58 -26.01 10.92 13.48
CA GLY A 58 -26.39 10.14 12.31
C GLY A 58 -25.18 9.69 11.49
N VAL A 59 -25.36 9.44 10.20
CA VAL A 59 -24.26 9.08 9.30
C VAL A 59 -23.42 10.32 9.04
N VAL A 60 -22.19 10.33 9.53
CA VAL A 60 -21.27 11.48 9.42
C VAL A 60 -20.21 11.28 8.35
N ALA A 61 -19.99 10.02 7.94
CA ALA A 61 -19.08 9.68 6.86
C ALA A 61 -19.45 8.31 6.25
N GLU A 62 -19.01 8.11 5.02
CA GLU A 62 -19.02 6.83 4.32
C GLU A 62 -17.58 6.34 4.18
N GLY A 63 -17.37 5.03 4.17
CA GLY A 63 -16.03 4.48 4.12
C GLY A 63 -15.95 3.17 3.37
N VAL A 64 -14.72 2.88 2.94
CA VAL A 64 -14.33 1.63 2.28
C VAL A 64 -13.10 1.11 2.98
N GLU A 65 -13.16 -0.12 3.46
CA GLU A 65 -11.98 -0.86 3.90
C GLU A 65 -11.51 -1.76 2.75
N TRP A 66 -10.33 -1.46 2.25
CA TRP A 66 -9.66 -2.28 1.25
C TRP A 66 -9.16 -3.57 1.88
N THR A 67 -8.96 -4.59 1.04
CA THR A 67 -8.57 -5.94 1.50
C THR A 67 -7.15 -6.01 2.05
N ASP A 68 -6.35 -4.95 1.90
CA ASP A 68 -5.08 -4.75 2.58
C ASP A 68 -5.21 -4.16 4.01
N GLY A 69 -6.44 -3.86 4.43
CA GLY A 69 -6.78 -3.21 5.69
C GLY A 69 -6.70 -1.68 5.66
N THR A 70 -6.29 -1.07 4.53
CA THR A 70 -6.31 0.39 4.39
C THR A 70 -7.74 0.88 4.30
N VAL A 71 -8.06 1.99 4.97
CA VAL A 71 -9.40 2.57 4.96
C VAL A 71 -9.40 3.93 4.26
N ALA A 72 -10.33 4.11 3.33
CA ALA A 72 -10.70 5.42 2.83
C ALA A 72 -12.01 5.86 3.49
N LEU A 73 -12.04 7.06 4.06
CA LEU A 73 -13.21 7.63 4.70
C LEU A 73 -13.55 8.97 4.06
N HIS A 74 -14.78 9.11 3.58
CA HIS A 74 -15.34 10.33 3.01
C HIS A 74 -16.32 10.99 4.00
N TRP A 75 -15.90 12.11 4.57
CA TRP A 75 -16.71 12.91 5.49
C TRP A 75 -17.81 13.65 4.75
N GLY A 76 -19.04 13.56 5.27
CA GLY A 76 -20.15 14.37 4.79
C GLY A 76 -20.15 15.80 5.35
N GLY A 77 -21.23 16.54 5.08
CA GLY A 77 -21.43 17.89 5.59
C GLY A 77 -21.03 19.00 4.62
N ARG A 78 -20.91 20.24 5.13
CA ARG A 78 -20.70 21.45 4.31
C ARG A 78 -19.35 21.49 3.58
N TYR A 79 -18.33 20.89 4.18
CA TYR A 79 -16.97 20.86 3.67
C TYR A 79 -16.48 19.41 3.64
N PRO A 80 -16.92 18.62 2.65
CA PRO A 80 -16.58 17.20 2.58
C PRO A 80 -15.08 17.03 2.39
N THR A 81 -14.51 16.02 3.05
CA THR A 81 -13.08 15.70 2.99
C THR A 81 -12.91 14.19 2.91
N THR A 82 -11.96 13.72 2.12
CA THR A 82 -11.56 12.31 2.10
C THR A 82 -10.26 12.13 2.85
N THR A 83 -10.23 11.16 3.76
CA THR A 83 -9.06 10.80 4.56
C THR A 83 -8.68 9.35 4.34
N ILE A 84 -7.38 9.05 4.38
CA ILE A 84 -6.84 7.70 4.23
C ILE A 84 -6.23 7.28 5.56
N TRP A 85 -6.54 6.06 5.98
CA TRP A 85 -6.12 5.44 7.23
C TRP A 85 -5.34 4.15 6.93
N PRO A 86 -4.00 4.22 6.80
CA PRO A 86 -3.17 3.06 6.48
C PRO A 86 -3.20 1.97 7.56
N ASP A 87 -3.45 2.38 8.81
CA ASP A 87 -3.54 1.49 9.98
C ASP A 87 -4.98 1.01 10.25
N GLY A 88 -5.88 1.21 9.27
CA GLY A 88 -7.21 0.62 9.21
C GLY A 88 -8.23 1.16 10.21
N ILE A 89 -9.24 0.34 10.46
CA ILE A 89 -10.43 0.70 11.24
C ILE A 89 -10.10 1.02 12.70
N ASP A 90 -9.13 0.33 13.30
CA ASP A 90 -8.77 0.55 14.70
C ASP A 90 -8.17 1.95 14.91
N ALA A 91 -7.30 2.39 14.01
CA ALA A 91 -6.76 3.75 14.05
C ALA A 91 -7.87 4.80 13.85
N LEU A 92 -8.77 4.54 12.90
CA LEU A 92 -9.93 5.41 12.66
C LEU A 92 -10.80 5.55 13.93
N LEU A 93 -11.16 4.45 14.57
CA LEU A 93 -12.03 4.46 15.76
C LEU A 93 -11.32 4.94 17.02
N THR A 94 -9.99 4.78 17.11
CA THR A 94 -9.21 5.36 18.20
C THR A 94 -9.37 6.89 18.23
N ILE A 95 -9.37 7.53 17.07
CA ILE A 95 -9.49 9.00 16.97
C ILE A 95 -10.96 9.44 16.94
N HIS A 96 -11.82 8.74 16.20
CA HIS A 96 -13.18 9.21 15.90
C HIS A 96 -14.30 8.41 16.57
N GLY A 97 -13.99 7.30 17.25
CA GLY A 97 -14.98 6.46 17.94
C GLY A 97 -15.55 7.07 19.22
N HIS A 98 -14.81 7.98 19.86
CA HIS A 98 -15.24 8.75 21.04
C HIS A 98 -15.88 7.86 22.15
N ASN A 99 -15.17 6.80 22.54
CA ASN A 99 -15.64 5.79 23.52
C ASN A 99 -17.01 5.18 23.15
N GLY A 100 -17.17 4.77 21.89
CA GLY A 100 -18.39 4.14 21.37
C GLY A 100 -19.51 5.11 20.99
N ARG A 101 -19.29 6.43 21.08
CA ARG A 101 -20.27 7.44 20.63
C ARG A 101 -20.31 7.57 19.11
N THR A 102 -19.30 7.07 18.41
CA THR A 102 -19.31 6.86 16.97
C THR A 102 -18.96 5.41 16.69
N THR A 103 -19.74 4.73 15.86
CA THR A 103 -19.55 3.32 15.52
C THR A 103 -19.60 3.10 14.01
N ILE A 104 -19.17 1.93 13.57
CA ILE A 104 -19.26 1.50 12.18
C ILE A 104 -20.55 0.70 11.97
N ARG A 105 -21.23 0.99 10.86
CA ARG A 105 -22.26 0.13 10.28
C ARG A 105 -21.75 -0.39 8.95
N TRP A 106 -21.41 -1.68 8.89
CA TRP A 106 -21.04 -2.34 7.64
C TRP A 106 -22.25 -2.40 6.70
N LEU A 107 -21.99 -2.20 5.41
CA LEU A 107 -22.98 -2.35 4.36
C LEU A 107 -22.74 -3.72 3.72
N ASP A 108 -23.58 -4.69 4.07
CA ASP A 108 -23.58 -5.98 3.40
C ASP A 108 -23.99 -5.77 1.92
N THR A 109 -23.25 -6.40 1.01
CA THR A 109 -23.58 -6.50 -0.41
C THR A 109 -24.15 -7.86 -0.73
#